data_AF-A0AAD4GSC3-F1
#
_entry.id   AF-A0AAD4GSC3-F1
#
_cell.length_a   1.000
_cell.length_b   1.000
_cell.length_c   1.000
_cell.angle_alpha   90.00
_cell.angle_beta   90.00
_cell.angle_gamma   90.00
#
_symmetry.space_group_name_H-M   'P 1'
#
loop_
_entity.id
_entity.type
_entity.pdbx_description
1 polymer ?
#
loop_
_entity_poly.entity_id
_entity_poly.type
_entity_poly.pdbx_seq_one_letter_code
_entity_poly.pdbx_strand_id
1 'polypeptide(L)'
;MENEQPETPRPQINQDPRTLTVNFSWKKWKTLISYGDQPGSEPAYIMESKTFKRPNLIFKSGAGDSTIGTATLHSVGINPDFEIHGSPGALTAKSRLLTDYIYISKKFNTDGRPMTMTWTSGSAFKSFDFVLLMEDQLPVAKFTSRTLALKNMGKIEFLDSRSDDPAVRDEIVVTGLTLFFCMIYRASNFFNLVGAAIYRPGHETKKATQSAQQIQVDEAIQSATQPAKHDERLVEGRQS
;
A
#
# COMPACT_ATOMS: atom_id res chain seq x y z
N MET A 1 -23.03 -61.33 3.03
CA MET A 1 -21.64 -60.93 3.29
C MET A 1 -21.52 -59.51 2.79
N GLU A 2 -21.78 -58.55 3.66
CA GLU A 2 -21.72 -57.13 3.34
C GLU A 2 -20.29 -56.67 3.59
N ASN A 3 -19.66 -56.10 2.56
CA ASN A 3 -18.29 -55.65 2.57
C ASN A 3 -18.24 -54.30 3.28
N GLU A 4 -17.78 -54.27 4.53
CA GLU A 4 -17.43 -53.01 5.21
C GLU A 4 -16.11 -52.48 4.61
N GLN A 5 -16.23 -51.42 3.83
CA GLN A 5 -15.10 -50.66 3.31
C GLN A 5 -14.56 -49.76 4.45
N PRO A 6 -13.26 -49.80 4.77
CA PRO A 6 -12.71 -48.96 5.82
C PRO A 6 -12.74 -47.50 5.40
N GLU A 7 -13.40 -46.65 6.20
CA GLU A 7 -13.37 -45.20 6.02
C GLU A 7 -11.94 -44.68 6.18
N THR A 8 -11.42 -44.08 5.12
CA THR A 8 -10.14 -43.37 5.12
C THR A 8 -10.19 -42.21 6.13
N PRO A 9 -9.25 -42.10 7.09
CA PRO A 9 -9.20 -40.96 8.00
C PRO A 9 -9.02 -39.68 7.20
N ARG A 10 -9.97 -38.74 7.30
CA ARG A 10 -9.81 -37.40 6.73
C ARG A 10 -8.59 -36.74 7.40
N PRO A 11 -7.69 -36.08 6.64
CA PRO A 11 -6.57 -35.37 7.25
C PRO A 11 -7.12 -34.28 8.17
N GLN A 12 -6.86 -34.43 9.47
CA GLN A 12 -7.05 -33.35 10.43
C GLN A 12 -6.05 -32.26 10.05
N ILE A 13 -6.53 -31.16 9.48
CA ILE A 13 -5.70 -29.99 9.22
C ILE A 13 -5.32 -29.44 10.59
N ASN A 14 -4.12 -29.77 11.04
CA ASN A 14 -3.52 -29.20 12.24
C ASN A 14 -3.66 -27.69 12.16
N GLN A 15 -4.41 -27.11 13.10
CA GLN A 15 -4.30 -25.69 13.39
C GLN A 15 -2.88 -25.49 13.92
N ASP A 16 -1.98 -24.99 13.08
CA ASP A 16 -0.71 -24.53 13.59
C ASP A 16 -0.94 -23.13 14.18
N PRO A 17 -0.99 -22.97 15.52
CA PRO A 17 -1.18 -21.66 16.14
C PRO A 17 -0.04 -20.69 15.78
N ARG A 18 1.05 -21.19 15.18
CA ARG A 18 2.18 -20.39 14.73
C ARG A 18 2.01 -19.79 13.34
N THR A 19 0.93 -20.09 12.62
CA THR A 19 0.69 -19.52 11.29
C THR A 19 -0.68 -18.87 11.18
N LEU A 20 -0.69 -17.60 10.78
CA LEU A 20 -1.89 -16.85 10.40
C LEU A 20 -1.95 -16.66 8.89
N THR A 21 -3.08 -16.96 8.27
CA THR A 21 -3.34 -16.62 6.87
C THR A 21 -4.06 -15.28 6.78
N VAL A 22 -3.65 -14.45 5.81
CA VAL A 22 -4.16 -13.10 5.63
C VAL A 22 -4.97 -13.05 4.33
N ASN A 23 -6.29 -12.96 4.46
CA ASN A 23 -7.22 -13.01 3.34
C ASN A 23 -7.99 -11.69 3.18
N PHE A 24 -8.09 -11.18 1.96
CA PHE A 24 -8.86 -9.97 1.68
C PHE A 24 -10.30 -10.28 1.28
N SER A 25 -11.25 -9.62 1.93
CA SER A 25 -12.68 -9.70 1.63
C SER A 25 -13.15 -8.41 0.96
N TRP A 26 -13.20 -8.44 -0.37
CA TRP A 26 -13.68 -7.35 -1.23
C TRP A 26 -15.11 -6.90 -0.89
N LYS A 27 -15.99 -7.81 -0.42
CA LYS A 27 -17.39 -7.49 -0.10
C LYS A 27 -17.54 -6.56 1.11
N LYS A 28 -16.57 -6.57 2.04
CA LYS A 28 -16.64 -5.76 3.28
C LYS A 28 -15.48 -4.78 3.42
N TRP A 29 -14.54 -4.74 2.46
CA TRP A 29 -13.28 -4.00 2.58
C TRP A 29 -12.53 -4.34 3.88
N LYS A 30 -12.53 -5.63 4.23
CA LYS A 30 -11.89 -6.15 5.44
C LYS A 30 -10.84 -7.18 5.05
N THR A 31 -9.74 -7.17 5.77
CA THR A 31 -8.78 -8.27 5.77
C THR A 31 -9.07 -9.17 6.97
N LEU A 32 -9.26 -10.45 6.71
CA LEU A 32 -9.51 -11.49 7.70
C LEU A 32 -8.20 -12.23 7.95
N ILE A 33 -7.81 -12.36 9.20
CA ILE A 33 -6.56 -12.98 9.61
C ILE A 33 -6.92 -14.17 10.50
N SER A 34 -6.71 -15.39 10.01
CA SER A 34 -7.18 -16.63 10.65
C SER A 34 -6.03 -17.60 10.89
N TYR A 35 -6.16 -18.47 11.90
CA TYR A 35 -5.21 -19.57 12.10
C TYR A 35 -5.35 -20.60 10.97
N GLY A 36 -4.24 -20.95 10.34
CA GLY A 36 -4.22 -21.90 9.22
C GLY A 36 -5.01 -21.42 7.98
N ASP A 37 -5.29 -22.35 7.06
CA ASP A 37 -5.91 -22.06 5.76
C ASP A 37 -7.36 -22.58 5.67
N GLN A 38 -8.09 -22.62 6.79
CA GLN A 38 -9.45 -23.16 6.83
C GLN A 38 -10.48 -22.12 6.36
N PRO A 39 -11.18 -22.35 5.23
CA PRO A 39 -12.22 -21.45 4.76
C PRO A 39 -13.40 -21.45 5.74
N GLY A 40 -13.82 -20.28 6.20
CA GLY A 40 -15.00 -20.12 7.07
C GLY A 40 -14.76 -20.24 8.57
N SER A 41 -13.51 -20.44 9.00
CA SER A 41 -13.13 -20.30 10.42
C SER A 41 -13.32 -18.85 10.89
N GLU A 42 -13.68 -18.68 12.17
CA GLU A 42 -13.74 -17.35 12.78
C GLU A 42 -12.33 -16.73 12.76
N PRO A 43 -12.19 -15.49 12.25
CA PRO A 43 -10.87 -14.86 12.15
C PRO A 43 -10.31 -14.60 13.54
N ALA A 44 -9.01 -14.77 13.72
CA ALA A 44 -8.31 -14.34 14.93
C ALA A 44 -8.24 -12.80 15.01
N TYR A 45 -8.09 -12.15 13.85
CA TYR A 45 -8.09 -10.69 13.74
C TYR A 45 -8.84 -10.23 12.50
N ILE A 46 -9.41 -9.03 12.61
CA ILE A 46 -10.06 -8.34 11.51
C ILE A 46 -9.37 -6.99 11.34
N MET A 47 -8.87 -6.71 10.14
CA MET A 47 -8.34 -5.40 9.80
C MET A 47 -9.30 -4.69 8.84
N GLU A 48 -9.76 -3.51 9.23
CA GLU A 48 -10.61 -2.64 8.42
C GLU A 48 -9.76 -1.55 7.77
N SER A 49 -9.87 -1.39 6.45
CA SER A 49 -9.14 -0.36 5.70
C SER A 49 -10.05 0.83 5.38
N LYS A 50 -9.65 2.03 5.79
CA LYS A 50 -10.33 3.30 5.53
C LYS A 50 -9.52 4.13 4.53
N THR A 51 -10.02 4.23 3.30
CA THR A 51 -9.32 4.91 2.19
C THR A 51 -9.17 6.42 2.41
N PHE A 52 -10.18 7.09 2.98
CA PHE A 52 -10.24 8.57 3.08
C PHE A 52 -10.19 9.12 4.51
N LYS A 53 -10.12 8.25 5.54
CA LYS A 53 -10.14 8.67 6.95
C LYS A 53 -8.90 8.13 7.65
N ARG A 54 -8.36 8.93 8.58
CA ARG A 54 -7.32 8.52 9.51
C ARG A 54 -7.95 8.08 10.84
N PRO A 55 -7.44 7.04 11.52
CA PRO A 55 -6.41 6.11 11.03
C PRO A 55 -6.89 5.28 9.82
N ASN A 56 -5.95 4.94 8.93
CA ASN A 56 -6.24 4.26 7.66
C ASN A 56 -6.48 2.76 7.85
N LEU A 57 -5.87 2.16 8.88
CA LEU A 57 -6.01 0.75 9.22
C LEU A 57 -6.50 0.65 10.66
N ILE A 58 -7.49 -0.19 10.90
CA ILE A 58 -8.01 -0.49 12.24
C ILE A 58 -7.97 -1.99 12.45
N PHE A 59 -7.24 -2.44 13.46
CA PHE A 59 -7.07 -3.84 13.80
C PHE A 59 -7.95 -4.17 15.00
N LYS A 60 -8.75 -5.22 14.86
CA LYS A 60 -9.67 -5.70 15.88
C LYS A 60 -9.43 -7.17 16.17
N SER A 61 -9.68 -7.57 17.42
CA SER A 61 -9.76 -8.97 17.82
C SER A 61 -11.00 -9.62 17.19
N GLY A 62 -10.86 -10.87 16.76
CA GLY A 62 -11.98 -11.66 16.24
C GLY A 62 -13.06 -11.96 17.26
N ALA A 63 -12.67 -12.27 18.50
CA ALA A 63 -13.57 -12.78 19.53
C ALA A 63 -14.45 -11.72 20.21
N GLY A 64 -14.15 -10.42 20.04
CA GLY A 64 -14.82 -9.36 20.80
C GLY A 64 -14.95 -8.00 20.11
N ASP A 65 -14.61 -7.90 18.83
CA ASP A 65 -14.58 -6.65 18.03
C ASP A 65 -13.80 -5.49 18.69
N SER A 66 -13.03 -5.76 19.74
CA SER A 66 -12.23 -4.77 20.45
C SER A 66 -11.03 -4.38 19.59
N THR A 67 -10.80 -3.07 19.44
CA THR A 67 -9.64 -2.54 18.75
C THR A 67 -8.37 -2.91 19.50
N ILE A 68 -7.48 -3.67 18.86
CA ILE A 68 -6.14 -3.99 19.38
C ILE A 68 -5.09 -2.99 18.93
N GLY A 69 -5.35 -2.31 17.81
CA GLY A 69 -4.45 -1.30 17.29
C GLY A 69 -4.98 -0.55 16.09
N THR A 70 -4.29 0.51 15.73
CA THR A 70 -4.58 1.31 14.54
C THR A 70 -3.28 1.68 13.82
N ALA A 71 -3.37 2.04 12.56
CA ALA A 71 -2.24 2.60 11.84
C ALA A 71 -2.65 3.70 10.85
N THR A 72 -1.75 4.66 10.69
CA THR A 72 -1.90 5.77 9.76
C THR A 72 -0.82 5.69 8.70
N LEU A 73 -1.26 5.57 7.45
CA LEU A 73 -0.39 5.56 6.29
C LEU A 73 -0.32 6.99 5.73
N HIS A 74 0.88 7.49 5.52
CA HIS A 74 1.08 8.85 5.00
C HIS A 74 1.22 8.83 3.49
N SER A 75 0.57 9.78 2.81
CA SER A 75 0.59 9.81 1.35
C SER A 75 1.95 10.20 0.76
N VAL A 76 2.69 11.04 1.49
CA VAL A 76 4.03 11.52 1.11
C VAL A 76 5.12 10.94 2.01
N GLY A 77 4.81 10.74 3.30
CA GLY A 77 5.72 10.17 4.28
C GLY A 77 5.93 8.67 4.09
N ILE A 78 7.14 8.20 4.36
CA ILE A 78 7.51 6.79 4.23
C ILE A 78 7.36 6.02 5.55
N ASN A 79 7.25 6.73 6.67
CA ASN A 79 7.21 6.18 8.02
C ASN A 79 5.76 6.14 8.51
N PRO A 80 5.05 5.01 8.46
CA PRO A 80 3.69 4.94 8.98
C PRO A 80 3.69 4.96 10.51
N ASP A 81 2.68 5.59 11.09
CA ASP A 81 2.45 5.58 12.54
C ASP A 81 1.51 4.42 12.88
N PHE A 82 1.67 3.87 14.09
CA PHE A 82 0.77 2.87 14.62
C PHE A 82 0.48 3.10 16.10
N GLU A 83 -0.59 2.48 16.58
CA GLU A 83 -0.93 2.41 17.99
C GLU A 83 -1.32 0.97 18.30
N ILE A 84 -0.81 0.43 19.41
CA ILE A 84 -1.16 -0.91 19.90
C ILE A 84 -1.63 -0.76 21.35
N HIS A 85 -2.87 -1.16 21.64
CA HIS A 85 -3.46 -1.06 22.98
C HIS A 85 -3.26 0.32 23.64
N GLY A 86 -3.48 1.41 22.90
CA GLY A 86 -3.28 2.79 23.39
C GLY A 86 -1.84 3.28 23.43
N SER A 87 -0.84 2.43 23.11
CA SER A 87 0.57 2.81 23.06
C SER A 87 0.97 3.23 21.64
N PRO A 88 1.31 4.51 21.39
CA PRO A 88 1.73 4.97 20.08
C PRO A 88 3.15 4.51 19.75
N GLY A 89 3.41 4.34 18.46
CA GLY A 89 4.70 4.02 17.87
C GLY A 89 4.75 4.42 16.39
N ALA A 90 5.92 4.24 15.77
CA ALA A 90 6.10 4.50 14.36
C ALA A 90 7.07 3.48 13.76
N LEU A 91 6.80 3.06 12.53
CA LEU A 91 7.76 2.32 11.72
C LEU A 91 8.65 3.33 11.00
N THR A 92 9.94 3.33 11.31
CA THR A 92 10.91 4.27 10.73
C THR A 92 11.79 3.57 9.73
N ALA A 93 11.81 4.04 8.49
CA ALA A 93 12.69 3.50 7.46
C ALA A 93 14.16 3.81 7.79
N LYS A 94 15.02 2.78 7.81
CA LYS A 94 16.49 2.92 7.84
C LYS A 94 17.03 3.42 6.50
N SER A 95 16.34 3.09 5.40
CA SER A 95 16.70 3.49 4.04
C SER A 95 15.44 3.73 3.21
N ARG A 96 15.54 4.60 2.19
CA ARG A 96 14.46 4.83 1.23
C ARG A 96 14.42 3.81 0.08
N LEU A 97 15.53 3.12 -0.15
CA LEU A 97 15.72 2.20 -1.28
C LEU A 97 15.48 0.74 -0.92
N LEU A 98 15.71 0.39 0.34
CA LEU A 98 15.48 -0.95 0.89
C LEU A 98 14.31 -0.91 1.86
N THR A 99 13.56 -2.00 1.91
CA THR A 99 12.50 -2.16 2.90
C THR A 99 13.08 -2.64 4.22
N ASP A 100 13.71 -1.70 4.92
CA ASP A 100 14.24 -1.87 6.27
C ASP A 100 13.59 -0.86 7.20
N TYR A 101 12.72 -1.32 8.09
CA TYR A 101 11.95 -0.48 9.01
C TYR A 101 12.19 -0.91 10.44
N ILE A 102 12.37 0.06 11.34
CA ILE A 102 12.52 -0.18 12.77
C ILE A 102 11.35 0.36 13.57
N TYR A 103 11.09 -0.27 14.71
CA TYR A 103 10.26 0.27 15.77
C TYR A 103 10.78 -0.16 17.14
N ILE A 104 10.32 0.52 18.19
CA ILE A 104 10.64 0.19 19.57
C ILE A 104 9.52 -0.69 20.14
N SER A 105 9.85 -1.94 20.45
CA SER A 105 8.95 -2.86 21.14
C SER A 105 9.06 -2.69 22.64
N LYS A 106 7.90 -2.64 23.31
CA LYS A 106 7.82 -2.76 24.78
C LYS A 106 7.51 -4.20 25.21
N LYS A 107 7.14 -5.08 24.27
CA LYS A 107 6.71 -6.46 24.52
C LYS A 107 7.87 -7.46 24.40
N PHE A 108 8.81 -7.21 23.49
CA PHE A 108 10.06 -7.97 23.37
C PHE A 108 11.14 -7.48 24.35
N ASN A 109 10.75 -7.03 25.55
CA ASN A 109 11.71 -6.51 26.50
C ASN A 109 12.64 -7.61 27.04
N THR A 110 13.93 -7.31 27.07
CA THR A 110 14.92 -8.09 27.84
C THR A 110 15.38 -7.17 28.97
N ASP A 111 15.36 -7.67 30.20
CA ASP A 111 15.80 -6.92 31.39
C ASP A 111 15.06 -5.58 31.64
N GLY A 112 13.79 -5.51 31.22
CA GLY A 112 12.94 -4.33 31.42
C GLY A 112 13.23 -3.14 30.49
N ARG A 113 14.11 -3.31 29.49
CA ARG A 113 14.39 -2.27 28.49
C ARG A 113 13.58 -2.51 27.21
N PRO A 114 13.00 -1.46 26.60
CA PRO A 114 12.41 -1.57 25.26
C PRO A 114 13.47 -2.03 24.25
N MET A 115 13.06 -2.87 23.30
CA MET A 115 13.95 -3.47 22.30
C MET A 115 13.68 -2.88 20.92
N THR A 116 14.73 -2.64 20.14
CA THR A 116 14.60 -2.24 18.74
C THR A 116 14.34 -3.44 17.86
N MET A 117 13.20 -3.47 17.21
CA MET A 117 12.82 -4.51 16.26
C MET A 117 12.99 -4.02 14.84
N THR A 118 13.41 -4.90 13.92
CA THR A 118 13.62 -4.56 12.50
C THR A 118 12.78 -5.45 11.60
N TRP A 119 11.85 -4.88 10.84
CA TRP A 119 11.28 -5.54 9.66
C TRP A 119 12.20 -5.30 8.46
N THR A 120 12.73 -6.36 7.88
CA THR A 120 13.61 -6.31 6.70
C THR A 120 13.07 -7.14 5.55
N SER A 121 13.44 -6.77 4.33
CA SER A 121 13.18 -7.55 3.12
C SER A 121 14.46 -7.79 2.33
N GLY A 122 14.64 -9.02 1.83
CA GLY A 122 15.70 -9.34 0.87
C GLY A 122 15.44 -8.79 -0.54
N SER A 123 14.29 -8.13 -0.77
CA SER A 123 13.91 -7.55 -2.06
C SER A 123 13.49 -6.10 -1.90
N ALA A 124 14.02 -5.22 -2.76
CA ALA A 124 13.64 -3.81 -2.72
C ALA A 124 12.15 -3.63 -3.02
N PHE A 125 11.60 -4.31 -4.04
CA PHE A 125 10.18 -4.17 -4.45
C PHE A 125 9.63 -5.35 -5.29
N LYS A 126 10.33 -6.49 -5.41
CA LYS A 126 9.85 -7.62 -6.26
C LYS A 126 8.86 -8.51 -5.51
N SER A 127 9.05 -8.67 -4.20
CA SER A 127 8.10 -9.28 -3.30
C SER A 127 7.98 -8.43 -2.05
N PHE A 128 6.81 -8.48 -1.42
CA PHE A 128 6.57 -7.81 -0.13
C PHE A 128 6.66 -8.82 0.99
N ASP A 129 7.74 -9.61 0.97
CA ASP A 129 8.05 -10.56 2.02
C ASP A 129 8.98 -9.89 3.02
N PHE A 130 8.65 -10.03 4.30
CA PHE A 130 9.35 -9.37 5.38
C PHE A 130 9.72 -10.38 6.47
N VAL A 131 10.88 -10.19 7.06
CA VAL A 131 11.30 -10.91 8.27
C VAL A 131 11.44 -9.88 9.39
N LEU A 132 10.83 -10.17 10.53
CA LEU A 132 11.01 -9.41 11.76
C LEU A 132 12.20 -9.99 12.52
N LEU A 133 13.17 -9.13 12.79
CA LEU A 133 14.40 -9.44 13.52
C LEU A 133 14.45 -8.66 14.83
N MET A 134 15.04 -9.27 15.85
CA MET A 134 15.49 -8.58 17.07
C MET A 134 16.84 -7.88 16.86
N GLU A 135 17.34 -7.24 17.91
CA GLU A 135 18.65 -6.56 17.91
C GLU A 135 19.81 -7.51 17.56
N ASP A 136 19.80 -8.73 18.08
CA ASP A 136 20.78 -9.79 17.83
C ASP A 136 20.63 -10.50 16.47
N GLN A 137 19.76 -9.98 15.59
CA GLN A 137 19.43 -10.54 14.29
C GLN A 137 18.73 -11.91 14.34
N LEU A 138 18.19 -12.32 15.49
CA LEU A 138 17.36 -13.51 15.55
C LEU A 138 15.96 -13.24 14.97
N PRO A 139 15.45 -14.12 14.08
CA PRO A 139 14.14 -13.95 13.46
C PRO A 139 13.02 -14.36 14.41
N VAL A 140 12.01 -13.50 14.55
CA VAL A 140 10.85 -13.74 15.43
C VAL A 140 9.55 -13.95 14.69
N ALA A 141 9.42 -13.37 13.49
CA ALA A 141 8.26 -13.57 12.64
C ALA A 141 8.63 -13.35 11.18
N LYS A 142 7.80 -13.90 10.28
CA LYS A 142 7.92 -13.70 8.85
C LYS A 142 6.55 -13.42 8.26
N PHE A 143 6.45 -12.35 7.48
CA PHE A 143 5.32 -12.13 6.59
C PHE A 143 5.72 -12.56 5.18
N THR A 144 4.93 -13.45 4.58
CA THR A 144 5.11 -13.85 3.18
C THR A 144 3.91 -13.39 2.38
N SER A 145 4.15 -12.52 1.41
CA SER A 145 3.12 -11.99 0.52
C SER A 145 2.73 -13.00 -0.56
N ARG A 146 1.46 -12.94 -0.97
CA ARG A 146 0.94 -13.63 -2.16
C ARG A 146 0.29 -12.60 -3.09
N THR A 147 1.03 -11.57 -3.46
CA THR A 147 0.55 -10.36 -4.16
C THR A 147 -0.14 -10.61 -5.51
N LEU A 148 -0.03 -11.83 -6.08
CA LEU A 148 -0.73 -12.25 -7.30
C LEU A 148 -2.10 -12.92 -7.05
N ALA A 149 -2.46 -13.21 -5.80
CA ALA A 149 -3.73 -13.83 -5.46
C ALA A 149 -4.73 -12.76 -4.99
N LEU A 150 -5.77 -12.49 -5.80
CA LEU A 150 -6.78 -11.45 -5.52
C LEU A 150 -7.45 -11.56 -4.13
N LYS A 151 -7.44 -12.73 -3.49
CA LYS A 151 -8.11 -12.96 -2.20
C LYS A 151 -7.18 -13.36 -1.06
N ASN A 152 -5.97 -13.85 -1.37
CA ASN A 152 -5.00 -14.30 -0.37
C ASN A 152 -3.83 -13.33 -0.41
N MET A 153 -3.73 -12.46 0.59
CA MET A 153 -2.68 -11.45 0.64
C MET A 153 -1.35 -12.03 1.10
N GLY A 154 -1.37 -13.13 1.87
CA GLY A 154 -0.17 -13.73 2.41
C GLY A 154 -0.41 -14.54 3.68
N LYS A 155 0.68 -14.76 4.43
CA LYS A 155 0.67 -15.40 5.75
C LYS A 155 1.69 -14.76 6.68
N ILE A 156 1.42 -14.80 7.98
CA ILE A 156 2.35 -14.49 9.06
C ILE A 156 2.74 -15.80 9.71
N GLU A 157 4.03 -16.08 9.79
CA GLU A 157 4.63 -17.21 10.47
C GLU A 157 5.35 -16.69 11.71
N PHE A 158 4.99 -17.20 12.89
CA PHE A 158 5.65 -16.90 14.15
C PHE A 158 6.79 -17.90 14.37
N LEU A 159 8.01 -17.38 14.53
CA LEU A 159 9.23 -18.19 14.58
C LEU A 159 9.80 -18.31 15.99
N ASP A 160 9.43 -17.40 16.89
CA ASP A 160 9.91 -17.33 18.27
C ASP A 160 8.81 -17.68 19.26
N SER A 161 9.11 -18.45 20.31
CA SER A 161 8.11 -18.89 21.31
C SER A 161 7.45 -17.76 22.09
N ARG A 162 8.04 -16.56 22.16
CA ARG A 162 7.40 -15.40 22.80
C ARG A 162 6.13 -14.98 22.08
N SER A 163 5.94 -15.37 20.82
CA SER A 163 4.67 -15.18 20.10
C SER A 163 3.52 -16.00 20.67
N ASP A 164 3.72 -16.87 21.65
CA ASP A 164 2.61 -17.54 22.32
C ASP A 164 1.82 -16.53 23.19
N ASP A 165 2.46 -15.43 23.61
CA ASP A 165 1.82 -14.29 24.26
C ASP A 165 0.92 -13.51 23.26
N PRO A 166 -0.39 -13.38 23.52
CA PRO A 166 -1.29 -12.54 22.71
C PRO A 166 -0.77 -11.11 22.48
N ALA A 167 -0.16 -10.47 23.48
CA ALA A 167 0.30 -9.09 23.36
C ALA A 167 1.47 -8.96 22.36
N VAL A 168 2.33 -9.97 22.30
CA VAL A 168 3.41 -10.06 21.31
C VAL A 168 2.83 -10.31 19.91
N ARG A 169 1.83 -11.19 19.79
CA ARG A 169 1.15 -11.44 18.51
C ARG A 169 0.47 -10.20 17.96
N ASP A 170 -0.26 -9.47 18.80
CA ASP A 170 -0.91 -8.21 18.42
C ASP A 170 0.10 -7.24 17.83
N GLU A 171 1.25 -7.09 18.48
CA GLU A 171 2.34 -6.22 18.01
C GLU A 171 2.89 -6.65 16.64
N ILE A 172 3.15 -7.95 16.46
CA ILE A 172 3.63 -8.49 15.18
C ILE A 172 2.58 -8.29 14.07
N VAL A 173 1.31 -8.58 14.34
CA VAL A 173 0.22 -8.46 13.37
C VAL A 173 0.03 -7.01 12.95
N VAL A 174 -0.07 -6.09 13.91
CA VAL A 174 -0.26 -4.67 13.64
C VAL A 174 0.92 -4.11 12.86
N THR A 175 2.15 -4.33 13.32
CA THR A 175 3.33 -3.75 12.67
C THR A 175 3.62 -4.37 11.30
N GLY A 176 3.53 -5.69 11.16
CA GLY A 176 3.81 -6.39 9.90
C GLY A 176 2.81 -6.02 8.80
N LEU A 177 1.51 -5.99 9.12
CA LEU A 177 0.49 -5.60 8.14
C LEU A 177 0.51 -4.10 7.86
N THR A 178 0.82 -3.26 8.84
CA THR A 178 1.02 -1.82 8.60
C THR A 178 2.13 -1.59 7.59
N LEU A 179 3.27 -2.28 7.73
CA LEU A 179 4.36 -2.20 6.76
C LEU A 179 3.93 -2.70 5.37
N PHE A 180 3.25 -3.84 5.31
CA PHE A 180 2.77 -4.39 4.04
C PHE A 180 1.85 -3.42 3.29
N PHE A 181 0.86 -2.85 3.97
CA PHE A 181 -0.04 -1.87 3.35
C PHE A 181 0.67 -0.55 3.03
N CYS A 182 1.66 -0.14 3.82
CA CYS A 182 2.54 0.98 3.48
C CYS A 182 3.27 0.71 2.14
N MET A 183 3.81 -0.50 1.95
CA MET A 183 4.48 -0.87 0.71
C MET A 183 3.51 -0.95 -0.48
N ILE A 184 2.30 -1.50 -0.31
CA ILE A 184 1.26 -1.46 -1.35
C ILE A 184 0.96 -0.01 -1.75
N TYR A 185 0.69 0.86 -0.78
CA TYR A 185 0.33 2.25 -1.04
C TYR A 185 1.46 3.01 -1.75
N ARG A 186 2.72 2.75 -1.34
CA ARG A 186 3.92 3.30 -1.99
C ARG A 186 4.07 2.79 -3.42
N ALA A 187 3.87 1.49 -3.66
CA ALA A 187 3.96 0.91 -5.00
C ALA A 187 2.86 1.44 -5.92
N SER A 188 1.62 1.60 -5.44
CA SER A 188 0.52 2.21 -6.20
C SER A 188 0.82 3.66 -6.60
N ASN A 189 1.44 4.45 -5.72
CA ASN A 189 1.89 5.82 -6.05
C ASN A 189 3.16 5.85 -6.92
N PHE A 190 4.02 4.84 -6.83
CA PHE A 190 5.20 4.70 -7.69
C PHE A 190 4.81 4.53 -9.16
N PHE A 191 3.72 3.82 -9.48
CA PHE A 191 3.22 3.74 -10.85
C PHE A 191 2.74 5.10 -11.39
N ASN A 192 2.24 6.01 -10.54
CA ASN A 192 1.96 7.41 -10.93
C ASN A 192 3.25 8.22 -11.18
N LEU A 193 4.35 7.90 -10.50
CA LEU A 193 5.67 8.52 -10.74
C LEU A 193 6.33 8.03 -12.03
N VAL A 194 6.13 6.77 -12.44
CA VAL A 194 6.57 6.26 -13.74
C VAL A 194 5.77 6.89 -14.89
N GLY A 195 4.49 7.20 -14.67
CA GLY A 195 3.69 8.03 -15.59
C GLY A 195 4.28 9.44 -15.77
N ALA A 196 4.77 10.08 -14.70
CA ALA A 196 5.43 11.38 -14.77
C ALA A 196 6.86 11.33 -15.33
N ALA A 197 7.59 10.23 -15.17
CA ALA A 197 8.93 10.02 -15.73
C ALA A 197 8.92 9.56 -17.20
N ILE A 198 7.80 8.98 -17.67
CA ILE A 198 7.55 8.66 -19.09
C ILE A 198 6.75 9.78 -19.79
N TYR A 199 6.17 10.73 -19.03
CA TYR A 199 5.61 11.95 -19.59
C TYR A 199 6.74 12.82 -20.15
N ARG A 200 7.06 12.61 -21.42
CA ARG A 200 7.83 13.55 -22.22
C ARG A 200 6.97 14.81 -22.42
N PRO A 201 7.35 15.98 -21.87
CA PRO A 201 6.76 17.22 -22.34
C PRO A 201 7.25 17.41 -23.78
N GLY A 202 6.37 17.17 -24.76
CA GLY A 202 6.75 17.31 -26.17
C GLY A 202 5.96 16.51 -27.19
N HIS A 203 4.87 15.82 -26.83
CA HIS A 203 4.04 15.11 -27.82
C HIS A 203 2.57 15.56 -27.87
N GLU A 204 2.32 16.83 -27.58
CA GLU A 204 1.04 17.54 -27.83
C GLU A 204 1.23 18.78 -28.74
N THR A 205 2.39 18.96 -29.38
CA THR A 205 2.68 20.12 -30.26
C THR A 205 2.67 19.76 -31.75
N LYS A 206 1.74 18.88 -32.16
CA LYS A 206 1.48 18.66 -33.61
C LYS A 206 0.04 18.95 -34.03
N LYS A 207 -0.93 18.89 -33.13
CA LYS A 207 -2.31 19.27 -33.46
C LYS A 207 -2.61 20.77 -33.29
N ALA A 208 -2.03 21.43 -32.29
CA ALA A 208 -2.23 22.87 -32.09
C ALA A 208 -1.46 23.74 -33.12
N THR A 209 -0.26 23.31 -33.54
CA THR A 209 0.56 24.05 -34.52
C THR A 209 0.00 23.95 -35.95
N GLN A 210 -0.62 22.83 -36.31
CA GLN A 210 -1.29 22.70 -37.62
C GLN A 210 -2.52 23.59 -37.72
N SER A 211 -3.34 23.70 -36.65
CA SER A 211 -4.47 24.64 -36.64
C SER A 211 -4.04 26.11 -36.67
N ALA A 212 -2.94 26.49 -36.02
CA ALA A 212 -2.44 27.87 -36.03
C ALA A 212 -1.77 28.25 -37.36
N GLN A 213 -1.06 27.33 -38.02
CA GLN A 213 -0.47 27.57 -39.34
C GLN A 213 -1.51 27.60 -40.45
N GLN A 214 -2.59 26.80 -40.36
CA GLN A 214 -3.69 26.84 -41.33
C GLN A 214 -4.41 28.20 -41.29
N ILE A 215 -4.67 28.75 -40.09
CA ILE A 215 -5.35 30.04 -39.92
C ILE A 215 -4.50 31.21 -40.49
N GLN A 216 -3.17 31.20 -40.29
CA GLN A 216 -2.30 32.24 -40.85
C GLN A 216 -2.16 32.17 -42.37
N VAL A 217 -2.22 30.97 -42.97
CA VAL A 217 -2.17 30.82 -44.44
C VAL A 217 -3.47 31.31 -45.07
N ASP A 218 -4.63 31.02 -44.46
CA ASP A 218 -5.93 31.49 -44.95
C ASP A 218 -6.09 33.02 -44.85
N GLU A 219 -5.53 33.65 -43.80
CA GLU A 219 -5.54 35.11 -43.61
C GLU A 219 -4.63 35.83 -44.62
N ALA A 220 -3.45 35.26 -44.93
CA ALA A 220 -2.53 35.81 -45.92
C ALA A 220 -3.09 35.72 -47.36
N ILE A 221 -3.84 34.66 -47.69
CA ILE A 221 -4.49 34.50 -49.00
C ILE A 221 -5.64 35.50 -49.17
N GLN A 222 -6.38 35.83 -48.11
CA GLN A 222 -7.42 36.87 -48.15
C GLN A 222 -6.85 38.28 -48.29
N SER A 223 -5.71 38.58 -47.65
CA SER A 223 -5.04 39.88 -47.78
C SER A 223 -4.46 40.14 -49.19
N ALA A 224 -4.08 39.09 -49.92
CA ALA A 224 -3.47 39.22 -51.25
C ALA A 224 -4.48 39.39 -52.40
N THR A 225 -5.79 39.30 -52.12
CA THR A 225 -6.84 39.27 -53.16
C THR A 225 -7.77 40.50 -53.12
N GLN A 226 -7.33 41.64 -52.57
CA GLN A 226 -8.09 42.91 -52.67
C GLN A 226 -7.47 43.85 -53.72
N PRO A 227 -8.17 44.16 -54.83
CA PRO A 227 -7.71 45.15 -55.80
C PRO A 227 -7.94 46.57 -55.29
N ALA A 228 -6.91 47.41 -55.43
CA ALA A 228 -6.90 48.82 -55.04
C ALA A 228 -8.01 49.63 -55.75
N LYS A 229 -8.86 50.30 -54.96
CA LYS A 229 -9.75 51.35 -55.45
C LYS A 229 -9.15 52.72 -55.15
N HIS A 230 -9.00 53.48 -56.24
CA HIS A 230 -8.64 54.89 -56.36
C HIS A 230 -9.47 55.78 -55.41
N ASP A 231 -8.80 56.67 -54.69
CA ASP A 231 -9.41 57.72 -53.87
C ASP A 231 -9.36 59.06 -54.63
N GLU A 232 -10.51 59.71 -54.73
CA GLU A 232 -10.74 60.99 -55.41
C GLU A 232 -11.39 61.93 -54.39
N ARG A 233 -11.01 63.22 -54.44
CA ARG A 233 -11.55 64.43 -53.75
C ARG A 233 -10.77 64.82 -52.49
N LEU A 234 -9.95 65.87 -52.48
CA LEU A 234 -10.17 67.30 -52.81
C LEU A 234 -11.26 67.95 -51.95
N VAL A 235 -10.84 68.94 -51.14
CA VAL A 235 -11.41 70.30 -50.97
C VAL A 235 -11.28 70.82 -49.52
N GLU A 236 -10.50 71.91 -49.40
CA GLU A 236 -10.60 73.11 -48.53
C GLU A 236 -10.79 72.95 -46.99
N GLY A 237 -10.18 73.76 -46.11
CA GLY A 237 -9.61 75.10 -46.23
C GLY A 237 -10.23 76.04 -45.18
N ARG A 238 -9.40 76.59 -44.27
CA ARG A 238 -9.54 77.79 -43.37
C ARG A 238 -8.64 77.54 -42.14
N GLN A 239 -7.81 78.44 -41.63
CA GLN A 239 -7.83 79.90 -41.42
C GLN A 239 -6.37 80.42 -41.64
N SER A 240 -6.03 81.66 -41.97
CA SER A 240 -6.54 82.99 -41.58
C SER A 240 -6.06 84.03 -42.59
#